data_AF-X1DIQ7-F1
#
_entry.id   AF-X1DIQ7-F1
#
_cell.length_a   1.000
_cell.length_b   1.000
_cell.length_c   1.000
_cell.angle_alpha   90.00
_cell.angle_beta   90.00
_cell.angle_gamma   90.00
#
_symmetry.space_group_name_H-M   'P 1'
#
loop_
_entity.id
_entity.type
_entity.pdbx_description
1 polymer ?
#
loop_
_entity_poly.entity_id
_entity_poly.type
_entity_poly.pdbx_seq_one_letter_code
_entity_poly.pdbx_strand_id
1 'polypeptide(L)'
;MVKKSDLKKLNSILQEANEFKNLKEYNKAVEKYFEALTFVEERVKEPEERDDETKNIKSQIDQIYSVEIIDIIDTARDFVDKEDFNSAFSTYDEAARIADKIVDKDMRAYDVNEINYLINKTKIEESLFQGVLVKDRNEFDKAISMLRDTLNAAKEFYMEDLEAELIKKIEKAINGTYS
;
A
#
# COMPACT_ATOMS: atom_id res chain seq x y z
N MET A 1 38.80 3.68 -8.72
CA MET A 1 39.10 2.30 -9.17
C MET A 1 38.98 1.28 -8.03
N VAL A 2 37.79 0.68 -7.94
CA VAL A 2 37.46 -0.42 -7.02
C VAL A 2 38.22 -1.70 -7.40
N LYS A 3 38.69 -2.47 -6.41
CA LYS A 3 39.35 -3.75 -6.67
C LYS A 3 38.35 -4.77 -7.21
N LYS A 4 38.75 -5.62 -8.15
CA LYS A 4 37.90 -6.70 -8.68
C LYS A 4 37.34 -7.64 -7.60
N SER A 5 38.10 -7.87 -6.52
CA SER A 5 37.64 -8.62 -5.35
C SER A 5 36.49 -7.94 -4.61
N ASP A 6 36.53 -6.62 -4.53
CA ASP A 6 35.56 -5.81 -3.79
C ASP A 6 34.25 -5.72 -4.59
N LEU A 7 34.33 -5.57 -5.93
CA LEU A 7 33.17 -5.68 -6.82
C LEU A 7 32.49 -7.04 -6.73
N LYS A 8 33.26 -8.13 -6.69
CA LYS A 8 32.70 -9.48 -6.54
C LYS A 8 31.95 -9.63 -5.21
N LYS A 9 32.49 -9.07 -4.13
CA LYS A 9 31.85 -9.12 -2.81
C LYS A 9 30.57 -8.28 -2.77
N LEU A 10 30.60 -7.06 -3.29
CA LEU A 10 29.40 -6.21 -3.40
C LEU A 10 28.29 -6.92 -4.17
N ASN A 11 28.61 -7.49 -5.35
CA ASN A 11 27.64 -8.24 -6.15
C ASN A 11 27.05 -9.44 -5.41
N SER A 12 27.84 -10.13 -4.56
CA SER A 12 27.34 -11.23 -3.73
C SER A 12 26.31 -10.75 -2.71
N ILE A 13 26.58 -9.64 -2.03
CA ILE A 13 25.66 -9.05 -1.04
C ILE A 13 24.35 -8.62 -1.73
N LEU A 14 24.47 -7.96 -2.89
CA LEU A 14 23.30 -7.54 -3.68
C LEU A 14 22.49 -8.74 -4.20
N GLN A 15 23.16 -9.84 -4.57
CA GLN A 15 22.48 -11.06 -4.97
C GLN A 15 21.68 -11.67 -3.80
N GLU A 16 22.29 -11.80 -2.63
CA GLU A 16 21.61 -12.28 -1.42
C GLU A 16 20.40 -11.40 -1.06
N ALA A 17 20.54 -10.08 -1.16
CA ALA A 17 19.44 -9.15 -0.94
C ALA A 17 18.25 -9.40 -1.89
N ASN A 18 18.55 -9.62 -3.18
CA ASN A 18 17.53 -9.94 -4.18
C ASN A 18 16.89 -11.31 -3.95
N GLU A 19 17.64 -12.30 -3.48
CA GLU A 19 17.09 -13.60 -3.10
C GLU A 19 16.09 -13.46 -1.95
N PHE A 20 16.42 -12.69 -0.90
CA PHE A 20 15.48 -12.40 0.18
C PHE A 20 14.24 -11.63 -0.29
N LYS A 21 14.41 -10.64 -1.19
CA LYS A 21 13.28 -9.92 -1.81
C LYS A 21 12.35 -10.88 -2.54
N ASN A 22 12.88 -11.80 -3.35
CA ASN A 22 12.08 -12.76 -4.11
C ASN A 22 11.34 -13.76 -3.21
N LEU A 23 11.87 -14.04 -2.02
CA LEU A 23 11.24 -14.85 -0.99
C LEU A 23 10.26 -14.06 -0.10
N LYS A 24 10.03 -12.76 -0.41
CA LYS A 24 9.23 -11.83 0.39
C LYS A 24 9.75 -11.65 1.83
N GLU A 25 11.03 -11.92 2.06
CA GLU A 25 11.70 -11.68 3.34
C GLU A 25 12.23 -10.24 3.38
N TYR A 26 11.32 -9.26 3.28
CA TYR A 26 11.64 -7.85 3.03
C TYR A 26 12.62 -7.24 4.02
N ASN A 27 12.44 -7.48 5.32
CA ASN A 27 13.38 -6.99 6.35
C ASN A 27 14.81 -7.51 6.13
N LYS A 28 14.97 -8.80 5.78
CA LYS A 28 16.30 -9.37 5.51
C LYS A 28 16.90 -8.82 4.22
N ALA A 29 16.07 -8.57 3.21
CA ALA A 29 16.51 -7.94 1.97
C ALA A 29 17.05 -6.53 2.24
N VAL A 30 16.32 -5.72 3.01
CA VAL A 30 16.72 -4.37 3.42
C VAL A 30 18.00 -4.40 4.26
N GLU A 31 18.12 -5.31 5.22
CA GLU A 31 19.36 -5.51 5.99
C GLU A 31 20.56 -5.76 5.09
N LYS A 32 20.41 -6.60 4.06
CA LYS A 32 21.48 -6.87 3.09
C LYS A 32 21.82 -5.67 2.21
N TYR A 33 20.85 -4.86 1.82
CA TYR A 33 21.15 -3.62 1.12
C TYR A 33 21.84 -2.58 2.03
N PHE A 34 21.52 -2.54 3.33
CA PHE A 34 22.29 -1.73 4.28
C PHE A 34 23.73 -2.25 4.45
N GLU A 35 23.94 -3.58 4.48
CA GLU A 35 25.29 -4.17 4.43
C GLU A 35 26.06 -3.71 3.17
N ALA A 36 25.38 -3.68 2.02
CA ALA A 36 25.96 -3.17 0.77
C ALA A 36 26.33 -1.69 0.84
N LEU A 37 25.50 -0.84 1.47
CA LEU A 37 25.82 0.58 1.70
C LEU A 37 27.08 0.75 2.54
N THR A 38 27.18 0.04 3.67
CA THR A 38 28.38 0.08 4.52
C THR A 38 29.61 -0.38 3.75
N PHE A 39 29.48 -1.44 2.94
CA PHE A 39 30.57 -1.93 2.11
C PHE A 39 31.04 -0.88 1.10
N VAL A 40 30.10 -0.21 0.41
CA VAL A 40 30.41 0.86 -0.56
C VAL A 40 31.12 2.02 0.12
N GLU A 41 30.64 2.46 1.28
CA GLU A 41 31.23 3.55 2.04
C GLU A 41 32.68 3.27 2.47
N GLU A 42 32.96 2.04 2.91
CA GLU A 42 34.30 1.64 3.37
C GLU A 42 35.30 1.35 2.24
N ARG A 43 34.83 0.88 1.08
CA ARG A 43 35.69 0.26 0.05
C ARG A 43 35.79 1.05 -1.24
N VAL A 44 34.80 1.87 -1.57
CA VAL A 44 34.82 2.71 -2.77
C VAL A 44 35.47 4.05 -2.44
N LYS A 45 36.69 4.25 -2.93
CA LYS A 45 37.49 5.44 -2.63
C LYS A 45 37.14 6.63 -3.51
N GLU A 46 36.71 6.37 -4.74
CA GLU A 46 36.38 7.42 -5.69
C GLU A 46 35.02 8.02 -5.30
N PRO A 47 34.92 9.33 -4.99
CA PRO A 47 33.68 9.91 -4.49
C PRO A 47 32.51 9.77 -5.46
N GLU A 48 32.74 10.01 -6.75
CA GLU A 48 31.68 9.90 -7.78
C GLU A 48 31.16 8.46 -7.91
N GLU A 49 32.06 7.47 -8.01
CA GLU A 49 31.67 6.05 -8.04
C GLU A 49 30.88 5.67 -6.77
N ARG A 50 31.30 6.17 -5.60
CA ARG A 50 30.64 5.87 -4.33
C ARG A 50 29.24 6.46 -4.25
N ASP A 51 29.08 7.71 -4.72
CA ASP A 51 27.79 8.40 -4.69
C ASP A 51 26.79 7.72 -5.63
N ASP A 52 27.22 7.31 -6.82
CA ASP A 52 26.40 6.56 -7.78
C ASP A 52 25.94 5.21 -7.21
N GLU A 53 26.86 4.43 -6.64
CA GLU A 53 26.53 3.13 -6.02
C GLU A 53 25.60 3.29 -4.82
N THR A 54 25.85 4.28 -3.96
CA THR A 54 24.99 4.59 -2.80
C THR A 54 23.58 4.95 -3.26
N LYS A 55 23.45 5.77 -4.31
CA LYS A 55 22.15 6.16 -4.87
C LYS A 55 21.41 4.95 -5.44
N ASN A 56 22.11 4.09 -6.18
CA ASN A 56 21.52 2.87 -6.74
C ASN A 56 21.01 1.94 -5.64
N ILE A 57 21.81 1.71 -4.60
CA ILE A 57 21.42 0.84 -3.48
C ILE A 57 20.22 1.42 -2.71
N LYS A 58 20.21 2.73 -2.43
CA LYS A 58 19.05 3.38 -1.79
C LYS A 58 17.77 3.24 -2.63
N SER A 59 17.88 3.40 -3.95
CA SER A 59 16.75 3.18 -4.85
C SER A 59 16.23 1.74 -4.80
N GLN A 60 17.11 0.74 -4.63
CA GLN A 60 16.69 -0.66 -4.43
C GLN A 60 15.97 -0.88 -3.10
N ILE A 61 16.39 -0.20 -2.02
CA ILE A 61 15.71 -0.25 -0.72
C ILE A 61 14.29 0.34 -0.83
N ASP A 62 14.17 1.52 -1.45
CA ASP A 62 12.87 2.17 -1.67
C ASP A 62 11.93 1.25 -2.49
N GLN A 63 12.45 0.59 -3.53
CA GLN A 63 11.68 -0.39 -4.31
C GLN A 63 11.23 -1.61 -3.50
N ILE A 64 12.00 -2.06 -2.50
CA ILE A 64 11.57 -3.16 -1.63
C ILE A 64 10.38 -2.71 -0.80
N TYR A 65 10.43 -1.52 -0.20
CA TYR A 65 9.32 -1.00 0.59
C TYR A 65 8.06 -0.85 -0.26
N SER A 66 8.14 -0.34 -1.49
CA SER A 66 6.97 -0.28 -2.37
C SER A 66 6.40 -1.67 -2.71
N VAL A 67 7.25 -2.69 -2.90
CA VAL A 67 6.78 -4.07 -3.12
C VAL A 67 6.13 -4.66 -1.87
N GLU A 68 6.70 -4.42 -0.69
CA GLU A 68 6.11 -4.81 0.59
C GLU A 68 4.73 -4.16 0.80
N ILE A 69 4.58 -2.88 0.47
CA ILE A 69 3.30 -2.16 0.53
C ILE A 69 2.24 -2.82 -0.36
N ILE A 70 2.60 -3.26 -1.57
CA ILE A 70 1.67 -3.94 -2.48
C ILE A 70 1.14 -5.23 -1.83
N ASP A 71 2.00 -6.05 -1.24
CA ASP A 71 1.60 -7.28 -0.56
C ASP A 71 0.71 -7.02 0.68
N ILE A 72 1.01 -5.96 1.43
CA ILE A 72 0.20 -5.52 2.58
C ILE A 72 -1.18 -5.05 2.09
N ILE A 73 -1.24 -4.28 1.00
CA ILE A 73 -2.49 -3.83 0.38
C ILE A 73 -3.34 -5.02 -0.07
N ASP A 74 -2.75 -6.03 -0.69
CA ASP A 74 -3.47 -7.23 -1.10
C ASP A 74 -4.04 -7.98 0.12
N THR A 75 -3.32 -8.01 1.23
CA THR A 75 -3.84 -8.54 2.50
C THR A 75 -5.01 -7.71 3.04
N ALA A 76 -4.95 -6.37 2.94
CA ALA A 76 -6.05 -5.50 3.35
C ALA A 76 -7.31 -5.75 2.50
N ARG A 77 -7.16 -5.96 1.19
CA ARG A 77 -8.26 -6.31 0.28
C ARG A 77 -8.91 -7.63 0.66
N ASP A 78 -8.11 -8.64 1.01
CA ASP A 78 -8.63 -9.93 1.51
C ASP A 78 -9.47 -9.79 2.79
N PHE A 79 -9.18 -8.80 3.65
CA PHE A 79 -10.00 -8.49 4.83
C PHE A 79 -11.29 -7.76 4.46
N VAL A 80 -11.23 -6.82 3.51
CA VAL A 80 -12.42 -6.13 2.97
C VAL A 80 -13.40 -7.12 2.34
N ASP A 81 -12.90 -8.07 1.53
CA ASP A 81 -13.72 -9.11 0.90
C ASP A 81 -14.41 -10.03 1.92
N LYS A 82 -13.88 -10.11 3.15
CA LYS A 82 -14.45 -10.86 4.29
C LYS A 82 -15.28 -9.97 5.22
N GLU A 83 -15.50 -8.71 4.87
CA GLU A 83 -16.20 -7.70 5.67
C GLU A 83 -15.52 -7.43 7.04
N ASP A 84 -14.23 -7.76 7.17
CA ASP A 84 -13.40 -7.49 8.35
C ASP A 84 -12.68 -6.14 8.20
N PHE A 85 -13.47 -5.07 8.21
CA PHE A 85 -12.97 -3.71 7.98
C PHE A 85 -11.95 -3.23 9.02
N ASN A 86 -12.06 -3.70 10.27
CA ASN A 86 -11.10 -3.34 11.33
C ASN A 86 -9.69 -3.86 11.00
N SER A 87 -9.59 -5.12 10.59
CA SER A 87 -8.32 -5.69 10.15
C SER A 87 -7.81 -4.98 8.89
N ALA A 88 -8.68 -4.70 7.92
CA ALA A 88 -8.31 -3.95 6.72
C ALA A 88 -7.68 -2.58 7.03
N PHE A 89 -8.31 -1.78 7.90
CA PHE A 89 -7.78 -0.47 8.29
C PHE A 89 -6.46 -0.59 9.06
N SER A 90 -6.33 -1.57 9.96
CA SER A 90 -5.05 -1.82 10.66
C SER A 90 -3.93 -2.20 9.67
N THR A 91 -4.27 -2.93 8.61
CA THR A 91 -3.31 -3.31 7.57
C THR A 91 -2.93 -2.10 6.69
N TYR A 92 -3.86 -1.19 6.39
CA TYR A 92 -3.51 0.06 5.71
C TYR A 92 -2.60 0.97 6.55
N ASP A 93 -2.82 1.03 7.87
CA ASP A 93 -1.93 1.76 8.78
C ASP A 93 -0.51 1.18 8.77
N GLU A 94 -0.37 -0.14 8.63
CA GLU A 94 0.93 -0.80 8.44
C GLU A 94 1.58 -0.37 7.13
N ALA A 95 0.84 -0.41 6.01
CA ALA A 95 1.33 0.04 4.71
C ALA A 95 1.82 1.50 4.76
N ALA A 96 1.08 2.39 5.43
CA ALA A 96 1.47 3.79 5.59
C ALA A 96 2.80 3.95 6.36
N ARG A 97 3.02 3.14 7.41
CA ARG A 97 4.30 3.12 8.16
C ARG A 97 5.46 2.60 7.32
N ILE A 98 5.22 1.68 6.40
CA ILE A 98 6.25 1.23 5.45
C ILE A 98 6.56 2.35 4.44
N ALA A 99 5.53 3.04 3.93
CA ALA A 99 5.70 4.15 2.99
C ALA A 99 6.55 5.30 3.58
N ASP A 100 6.43 5.56 4.89
CA ASP A 100 7.25 6.57 5.59
C ASP A 100 8.76 6.26 5.55
N LYS A 101 9.15 5.01 5.33
CA LYS A 101 10.56 4.60 5.22
C LYS A 101 11.15 4.90 3.83
N ILE A 102 10.32 5.17 2.83
CA ILE A 102 10.76 5.49 1.47
C ILE A 102 11.37 6.88 1.44
N VAL A 103 12.62 6.96 0.96
CA VAL A 103 13.39 8.20 0.89
C VAL A 103 13.03 9.00 -0.36
N ASP A 104 12.88 8.32 -1.50
CA ASP A 104 12.41 8.94 -2.74
C ASP A 104 11.03 9.56 -2.55
N LYS A 105 10.94 10.88 -2.76
CA LYS A 105 9.73 11.64 -2.43
C LYS A 105 8.59 11.33 -3.38
N ASP A 106 8.89 11.09 -4.65
CA ASP A 106 7.88 10.88 -5.67
C ASP A 106 7.29 9.47 -5.53
N MET A 107 8.14 8.48 -5.27
CA MET A 107 7.73 7.11 -4.94
C MET A 107 6.89 7.07 -3.66
N ARG A 108 7.35 7.72 -2.58
CA ARG A 108 6.57 7.80 -1.34
C ARG A 108 5.22 8.48 -1.57
N ALA A 109 5.19 9.59 -2.31
CA ALA A 109 3.95 10.31 -2.59
C ALA A 109 2.97 9.44 -3.39
N TYR A 110 3.47 8.66 -4.36
CA TYR A 110 2.68 7.70 -5.11
C TYR A 110 2.05 6.65 -4.18
N ASP A 111 2.86 5.97 -3.36
CA ASP A 111 2.38 4.91 -2.47
C ASP A 111 1.40 5.44 -1.42
N VAL A 112 1.68 6.61 -0.82
CA VAL A 112 0.78 7.26 0.15
C VAL A 112 -0.55 7.64 -0.49
N ASN A 113 -0.54 8.14 -1.73
CA ASN A 113 -1.79 8.49 -2.43
C ASN A 113 -2.63 7.25 -2.74
N GLU A 114 -2.01 6.16 -3.17
CA GLU A 114 -2.70 4.89 -3.41
C GLU A 114 -3.31 4.33 -2.11
N ILE A 115 -2.54 4.31 -1.01
CA ILE A 115 -3.04 3.87 0.30
C ILE A 115 -4.24 4.73 0.73
N ASN A 116 -4.14 6.06 0.62
CA ASN A 116 -5.24 6.97 0.99
C ASN A 116 -6.49 6.78 0.11
N TYR A 117 -6.31 6.54 -1.18
CA TYR A 117 -7.39 6.22 -2.10
C TYR A 117 -8.12 4.94 -1.64
N LEU A 118 -7.37 3.88 -1.33
CA LEU A 118 -7.92 2.60 -0.89
C LEU A 118 -8.61 2.69 0.48
N ILE A 119 -8.05 3.45 1.43
CA ILE A 119 -8.69 3.71 2.73
C ILE A 119 -10.04 4.38 2.52
N ASN A 120 -10.10 5.42 1.68
CA ASN A 120 -11.36 6.16 1.44
C ASN A 120 -12.39 5.31 0.71
N LYS A 121 -11.97 4.50 -0.27
CA LYS A 121 -12.83 3.50 -0.91
C LYS A 121 -13.41 2.52 0.12
N THR A 122 -12.56 1.98 0.99
CA THR A 122 -12.95 1.01 2.02
C THR A 122 -13.95 1.59 3.03
N LYS A 123 -13.80 2.87 3.41
CA LYS A 123 -14.79 3.56 4.27
C LYS A 123 -16.18 3.62 3.66
N ILE A 124 -16.28 3.79 2.34
CA ILE A 124 -17.56 3.79 1.63
C ILE A 124 -18.15 2.38 1.62
N GLU A 125 -17.32 1.35 1.40
CA GLU A 125 -17.75 -0.06 1.43
C GLU A 125 -18.22 -0.49 2.83
N GLU A 126 -17.52 -0.10 3.89
CA GLU A 126 -17.95 -0.30 5.28
C GLU A 126 -19.28 0.40 5.55
N SER A 127 -19.43 1.66 5.12
CA SER A 127 -20.66 2.43 5.33
C SER A 127 -21.86 1.79 4.61
N LEU A 128 -21.65 1.28 3.40
CA LEU A 128 -22.64 0.49 2.67
C LEU A 128 -23.03 -0.78 3.45
N PHE A 129 -22.03 -1.54 3.91
CA PHE A 129 -22.25 -2.76 4.70
C PHE A 129 -23.08 -2.48 5.96
N GLN A 130 -22.73 -1.43 6.72
CA GLN A 130 -23.49 -1.02 7.91
C GLN A 130 -24.93 -0.61 7.56
N GLY A 131 -25.13 0.14 6.47
CA GLY A 131 -26.47 0.50 6.00
C GLY A 131 -27.32 -0.72 5.65
N VAL A 132 -26.73 -1.73 5.01
CA VAL A 132 -27.40 -3.00 4.72
C VAL A 132 -27.74 -3.78 5.99
N LEU A 133 -26.83 -3.86 6.96
CA LEU A 133 -27.12 -4.52 8.25
C LEU A 133 -28.30 -3.86 9.00
N VAL A 134 -28.40 -2.53 8.95
CA VAL A 134 -29.52 -1.79 9.55
C VAL A 134 -30.82 -2.08 8.78
N LYS A 135 -30.76 -2.16 7.45
CA LYS A 135 -31.90 -2.57 6.61
C LYS A 135 -32.40 -3.97 6.99
N ASP A 136 -31.48 -4.93 7.16
CA ASP A 136 -31.82 -6.32 7.48
C ASP A 136 -32.41 -6.49 8.88
N ARG A 137 -32.24 -5.49 9.76
CA ARG A 137 -32.94 -5.37 11.06
C ARG A 137 -34.33 -4.73 10.94
N ASN A 138 -34.79 -4.41 9.73
CA ASN A 138 -36.03 -3.70 9.41
C ASN A 138 -36.08 -2.25 9.94
N GLU A 139 -34.93 -1.64 10.24
CA GLU A 139 -34.83 -0.21 10.59
C GLU A 139 -34.77 0.65 9.31
N PHE A 140 -35.80 0.57 8.45
CA PHE A 140 -35.75 1.04 7.07
C PHE A 140 -35.48 2.54 6.91
N ASP A 141 -36.12 3.40 7.69
CA ASP A 141 -35.90 4.86 7.62
C ASP A 141 -34.43 5.23 7.90
N LYS A 142 -33.84 4.56 8.91
CA LYS A 142 -32.45 4.74 9.28
C LYS A 142 -31.50 4.19 8.22
N ALA A 143 -31.81 3.00 7.67
CA ALA A 143 -31.05 2.42 6.58
C ALA A 143 -31.04 3.33 5.35
N ILE A 144 -32.19 3.90 4.96
CA ILE A 144 -32.29 4.86 3.84
C ILE A 144 -31.42 6.08 4.10
N SER A 145 -31.45 6.65 5.32
CA SER A 145 -30.60 7.79 5.66
C SER A 145 -29.12 7.44 5.48
N MET A 146 -28.66 6.34 6.10
CA MET A 146 -27.26 5.91 6.03
C MET A 146 -26.80 5.62 4.60
N LEU A 147 -27.62 4.94 3.81
CA LEU A 147 -27.30 4.60 2.42
C LEU A 147 -27.27 5.83 1.52
N ARG A 148 -28.13 6.84 1.76
CA ARG A 148 -28.07 8.12 1.05
C ARG A 148 -26.81 8.92 1.37
N ASP A 149 -26.42 8.95 2.64
CA ASP A 149 -25.18 9.60 3.07
C ASP A 149 -23.97 8.89 2.42
N THR A 150 -23.99 7.55 2.41
CA THR A 150 -22.98 6.73 1.72
C THR A 150 -22.94 7.01 0.21
N LEU A 151 -24.09 7.16 -0.44
CA LEU A 151 -24.18 7.50 -1.86
C LEU A 151 -23.58 8.88 -2.16
N ASN A 152 -23.82 9.87 -1.29
CA ASN A 152 -23.26 11.20 -1.44
C ASN A 152 -21.74 11.17 -1.30
N ALA A 153 -21.23 10.47 -0.27
CA ALA A 153 -19.79 10.28 -0.09
C ALA A 153 -19.14 9.56 -1.28
N ALA A 154 -19.81 8.54 -1.84
CA ALA A 154 -19.34 7.85 -3.03
C ALA A 154 -19.30 8.77 -4.27
N LYS A 155 -20.34 9.56 -4.50
CA LYS A 155 -20.38 10.51 -5.63
C LYS A 155 -19.31 11.59 -5.52
N GLU A 156 -19.07 12.08 -4.30
CA GLU A 156 -17.99 13.03 -4.03
C GLU A 156 -16.63 12.37 -4.25
N PHE A 157 -16.41 11.15 -3.77
CA PHE A 157 -15.15 10.45 -3.93
C PHE A 157 -14.81 10.13 -5.39
N TYR A 158 -15.78 9.69 -6.18
CA TYR A 158 -15.57 9.32 -7.58
C TYR A 158 -15.68 10.51 -8.57
N MET A 159 -15.94 11.74 -8.08
CA MET A 159 -15.95 13.02 -8.83
C MET A 159 -16.23 12.89 -10.34
N GLU A 160 -17.37 12.26 -10.71
CA GLU A 160 -17.90 12.02 -12.08
C GLU A 160 -17.87 10.58 -12.64
N ASP A 161 -17.19 9.59 -12.04
CA ASP A 161 -17.41 8.17 -12.39
C ASP A 161 -18.68 7.62 -11.73
N LEU A 162 -19.84 8.13 -12.19
CA LEU A 162 -21.16 7.66 -11.77
C LEU A 162 -21.45 6.21 -12.20
N GLU A 163 -20.61 5.64 -13.06
CA GLU A 163 -20.70 4.24 -13.47
C GLU A 163 -19.95 3.30 -12.54
N ALA A 164 -19.21 3.84 -11.56
CA ALA A 164 -18.53 3.07 -10.54
C ALA A 164 -19.47 2.02 -9.93
N GLU A 165 -19.02 0.77 -9.92
CA GLU A 165 -19.80 -0.39 -9.49
C GLU A 165 -20.35 -0.19 -8.06
N LEU A 166 -19.61 0.51 -7.21
CA LEU A 166 -20.01 0.81 -5.84
C LEU A 166 -21.22 1.76 -5.76
N ILE A 167 -21.29 2.78 -6.62
CA ILE A 167 -22.46 3.69 -6.70
C ILE A 167 -23.71 2.88 -7.08
N LYS A 168 -23.60 2.02 -8.10
CA LYS A 168 -24.71 1.14 -8.53
C LYS A 168 -25.15 0.18 -7.43
N LYS A 169 -24.20 -0.37 -6.65
CA LYS A 169 -24.51 -1.22 -5.48
C LYS A 169 -25.28 -0.46 -4.41
N ILE A 170 -24.87 0.77 -4.08
CA ILE A 170 -25.55 1.62 -3.09
C ILE A 170 -26.97 1.97 -3.55
N GLU A 171 -27.14 2.39 -4.80
CA GLU A 171 -28.46 2.73 -5.36
C GLU A 171 -29.42 1.53 -5.35
N LYS A 172 -28.92 0.33 -5.69
CA LYS A 172 -29.69 -0.91 -5.59
C LYS A 172 -30.11 -1.22 -4.14
N ALA A 173 -29.22 -0.99 -3.17
CA ALA A 173 -29.53 -1.21 -1.75
C ALA A 173 -30.63 -0.24 -1.27
N ILE A 174 -30.58 1.04 -1.69
CA ILE A 174 -31.62 2.04 -1.39
C ILE A 174 -32.96 1.59 -1.97
N ASN A 175 -33.01 1.26 -3.26
CA ASN A 175 -34.26 0.86 -3.94
C ASN A 175 -34.89 -0.38 -3.29
N GLY A 176 -34.06 -1.37 -2.92
CA GLY A 176 -34.52 -2.56 -2.21
C GLY A 176 -35.03 -2.31 -0.79
N THR A 177 -34.79 -1.13 -0.21
CA THR A 177 -35.29 -0.76 1.12
C THR A 177 -36.72 -0.23 1.09
N TYR A 178 -37.21 0.22 -0.07
CA TYR A 178 -38.59 0.67 -0.26
C TYR A 178 -39.57 -0.46 -0.63
N SER A 179 -39.08 -1.69 -0.82
CA SER A 179 -39.84 -2.87 -1.23
C SER A 179 -40.45 -3.58 -0.03
#